data_AF-A0A0D3DHE7-F1
#
_entry.id   AF-A0A0D3DHE7-F1
#
_cell.length_a   1.000
_cell.length_b   1.000
_cell.length_c   1.000
_cell.angle_alpha   90.00
_cell.angle_beta   90.00
_cell.angle_gamma   90.00
#
_symmetry.space_group_name_H-M   'P 1'
#
loop_
_entity.id
_entity.type
_entity.pdbx_description
1 polymer ?
#
loop_
_entity_poly.entity_id
_entity_poly.type
_entity_poly.pdbx_seq_one_letter_code
_entity_poly.pdbx_strand_id
1 'polypeptide(L)'
;METDRAVVIGGGASRYALKPTRINSEDILICVDVDAESMAEMKTTGTNGRPLTRMECVKQAIILFIHNKLSINPDHRFAFATLSKSAAWLKKDFTSDAASAIASLRGLSATKSSGRADLTQLFRVAAHEAKISRAQNRILRVILIYCRSSVRPTHEWPLKQKLFTLDVMYLHDKPSPDNCPQDVYDSLVDAVERVSEYEGYIFESGQGLARSVFKPMSILLSHPQQRCAQDDLDIPKSLAKKVPVVEATSADDNQIPQAMSQ
;
A
#
# COMPACT_ATOMS: atom_id res chain seq x y z
N MET A 1 57.43 -48.60 -4.38
CA MET A 1 55.98 -48.50 -4.13
C MET A 1 55.82 -47.49 -3.02
N GLU A 2 55.63 -46.24 -3.38
CA GLU A 2 55.46 -45.13 -2.44
C GLU A 2 54.24 -44.35 -2.92
N THR A 3 53.29 -44.19 -2.01
CA THR A 3 51.88 -43.88 -2.25
C THR A 3 51.69 -42.39 -2.49
N ASP A 4 51.11 -42.04 -3.65
CA ASP A 4 50.74 -40.68 -4.01
C ASP A 4 49.56 -40.21 -3.12
N ARG A 5 49.82 -39.21 -2.28
CA ARG A 5 48.79 -38.54 -1.48
C ARG A 5 48.15 -37.45 -2.33
N ALA A 6 46.92 -37.70 -2.80
CA ALA A 6 46.08 -36.68 -3.40
C ALA A 6 45.78 -35.57 -2.38
N VAL A 7 46.27 -34.36 -2.66
CA VAL A 7 45.90 -33.14 -1.94
C VAL A 7 44.45 -32.79 -2.32
N VAL A 8 43.53 -33.01 -1.37
CA VAL A 8 42.17 -32.49 -1.47
C VAL A 8 42.25 -30.98 -1.26
N ILE A 9 42.26 -30.22 -2.35
CA ILE A 9 42.11 -28.77 -2.31
C ILE A 9 40.67 -28.48 -1.89
N GLY A 10 40.52 -27.97 -0.67
CA GLY A 10 39.24 -27.62 -0.08
C GLY A 10 38.43 -26.71 -1.01
N GLY A 11 37.19 -27.12 -1.28
CA GLY A 11 36.24 -26.36 -2.06
C GLY A 11 36.08 -24.96 -1.47
N GLY A 12 36.51 -23.95 -2.22
CA GLY A 12 36.27 -22.56 -1.88
C GLY A 12 34.78 -22.33 -1.72
N ALA A 13 34.35 -21.95 -0.51
CA ALA A 13 33.00 -21.51 -0.25
C ALA A 13 32.66 -20.41 -1.27
N SER A 14 31.77 -20.73 -2.22
CA SER A 14 31.26 -19.76 -3.18
C SER A 14 30.59 -18.64 -2.38
N ARG A 15 31.27 -17.49 -2.29
CA ARG A 15 30.71 -16.32 -1.60
C ARG A 15 29.48 -15.92 -2.41
N TYR A 16 28.31 -16.02 -1.77
CA TYR A 16 27.08 -15.57 -2.39
C TYR A 16 27.22 -14.08 -2.75
N ALA A 17 27.29 -13.79 -4.04
CA ALA A 17 27.42 -12.44 -4.57
C ALA A 17 26.12 -12.09 -5.30
N LEU A 18 25.37 -11.15 -4.74
CA LEU A 18 24.20 -10.59 -5.40
C LEU A 18 24.65 -9.76 -6.61
N LYS A 19 24.00 -9.96 -7.76
CA LYS A 19 24.23 -9.09 -8.92
C LYS A 19 23.76 -7.67 -8.56
N PRO A 20 24.63 -6.65 -8.68
CA PRO A 20 24.21 -5.28 -8.48
C PRO A 20 23.08 -4.95 -9.46
N THR A 21 21.91 -4.60 -8.92
CA THR A 21 20.76 -4.19 -9.73
C THR A 21 20.50 -2.73 -9.41
N ARG A 22 20.50 -1.87 -10.44
CA ARG A 22 20.16 -0.46 -10.24
C ARG A 22 18.65 -0.35 -10.05
N ILE A 23 18.24 0.21 -8.92
CA ILE A 23 16.85 0.52 -8.63
C ILE A 23 16.62 1.94 -9.14
N ASN A 24 15.60 2.11 -9.98
CA ASN A 24 15.27 3.39 -10.58
C ASN A 24 14.56 4.29 -9.55
N SER A 25 14.78 5.61 -9.59
CA SER A 25 13.96 6.52 -8.78
C SER A 25 12.53 6.58 -9.33
N GLU A 26 11.55 6.66 -8.43
CA GLU A 26 10.11 6.71 -8.76
C GLU A 26 9.61 8.14 -8.99
N ASP A 27 8.79 8.31 -10.02
CA ASP A 27 7.76 9.33 -10.09
C ASP A 27 6.44 8.73 -9.59
N ILE A 28 5.85 9.32 -8.55
CA ILE A 28 4.69 8.77 -7.86
C ILE A 28 3.50 9.70 -8.05
N LEU A 29 2.51 9.26 -8.84
CA LEU A 29 1.23 9.94 -9.01
C LEU A 29 0.24 9.42 -7.97
N ILE A 30 -0.15 10.26 -7.03
CA ILE A 30 -1.18 9.91 -6.05
C ILE A 30 -2.52 10.45 -6.54
N CYS A 31 -3.47 9.55 -6.81
CA CYS A 31 -4.82 9.89 -7.23
C CYS A 31 -5.81 9.59 -6.11
N VAL A 32 -6.54 10.61 -5.63
CA VAL A 32 -7.50 10.44 -4.53
C VAL A 32 -8.93 10.62 -5.05
N ASP A 33 -9.79 9.65 -4.78
CA ASP A 33 -11.23 9.77 -4.99
C ASP A 33 -11.82 10.82 -4.03
N VAL A 34 -12.46 11.82 -4.61
CA VAL A 34 -13.05 12.96 -3.90
C VAL A 34 -14.57 12.84 -3.77
N ASP A 35 -15.12 11.62 -3.82
CA ASP A 35 -16.54 11.40 -3.57
C ASP A 35 -16.96 11.76 -2.14
N ALA A 36 -18.26 11.95 -1.92
CA ALA A 36 -18.83 12.24 -0.62
C ALA A 36 -18.54 11.14 0.41
N GLU A 37 -18.42 9.87 -0.03
CA GLU A 37 -18.02 8.76 0.84
C GLU A 37 -16.63 8.98 1.47
N SER A 38 -15.75 9.79 0.88
CA SER A 38 -14.46 10.15 1.51
C SER A 38 -14.62 10.97 2.81
N MET A 39 -15.81 11.49 3.10
CA MET A 39 -16.12 12.21 4.34
C MET A 39 -16.60 11.32 5.48
N ALA A 40 -16.75 10.00 5.26
CA ALA A 40 -17.17 9.09 6.33
C ALA A 40 -16.24 9.18 7.54
N GLU A 41 -16.83 9.17 8.73
CA GLU A 41 -16.07 9.22 9.99
C GLU A 41 -15.27 7.95 10.21
N MET A 42 -14.04 8.13 10.68
CA MET A 42 -13.15 7.09 11.10
C MET A 42 -13.22 6.95 12.62
N LYS A 43 -12.99 5.74 13.12
CA LYS A 43 -12.91 5.41 14.55
C LYS A 43 -11.58 5.86 15.15
N THR A 44 -11.30 7.16 15.03
CA THR A 44 -10.14 7.84 15.58
C THR A 44 -10.48 9.31 15.75
N THR A 45 -9.84 9.98 16.69
CA THR A 45 -10.04 11.40 16.95
C THR A 45 -8.78 12.18 16.59
N GLY A 46 -8.97 13.39 16.08
CA GLY A 46 -7.91 14.35 15.86
C GLY A 46 -7.42 14.97 17.16
N THR A 47 -6.42 15.84 17.06
CA THR A 47 -5.83 16.57 18.20
C THR A 47 -6.83 17.48 18.93
N ASN A 48 -7.92 17.86 18.26
CA ASN A 48 -9.02 18.64 18.81
C ASN A 48 -10.15 17.78 19.41
N GLY A 49 -9.96 16.47 19.50
CA GLY A 49 -10.97 15.52 20.01
C GLY A 49 -12.12 15.21 19.04
N ARG A 50 -12.16 15.82 17.84
CA ARG A 50 -13.20 15.54 16.84
C ARG A 50 -12.89 14.25 16.07
N PRO A 51 -13.89 13.46 15.68
CA PRO A 51 -13.69 12.34 14.77
C PRO A 51 -13.00 12.81 13.48
N LEU A 52 -11.99 12.06 13.03
CA LEU A 52 -11.38 12.31 11.73
C LEU A 52 -12.22 11.65 10.64
N THR A 53 -12.33 12.30 9.51
CA THR A 53 -12.87 11.74 8.28
C THR A 53 -11.86 10.84 7.58
N ARG A 54 -12.35 9.96 6.69
CA ARG A 54 -11.52 9.12 5.82
C ARG A 54 -10.53 9.96 5.00
N MET A 55 -10.99 11.08 4.42
CA MET A 55 -10.17 12.05 3.69
C MET A 55 -9.05 12.66 4.55
N GLU A 56 -9.33 13.00 5.81
CA GLU A 56 -8.30 13.54 6.72
C GLU A 56 -7.24 12.48 7.07
N CYS A 57 -7.67 11.25 7.34
CA CYS A 57 -6.74 10.12 7.55
C CYS A 57 -5.88 9.86 6.29
N VAL A 58 -6.48 9.90 5.10
CA VAL A 58 -5.78 9.75 3.83
C VAL A 58 -4.73 10.85 3.65
N LYS A 59 -5.09 12.12 3.87
CA LYS A 59 -4.13 13.24 3.81
C LYS A 59 -2.95 13.03 4.74
N GLN A 60 -3.21 12.67 6.01
CA GLN A 60 -2.14 12.43 6.99
C GLN A 60 -1.25 11.25 6.59
N ALA A 61 -1.83 10.17 6.08
CA ALA A 61 -1.07 9.00 5.64
C ALA A 61 -0.21 9.31 4.40
N ILE A 62 -0.71 10.12 3.46
CA ILE A 62 0.07 10.59 2.30
C ILE A 62 1.24 11.47 2.76
N ILE A 63 1.02 12.40 3.70
CA ILE A 63 2.09 13.25 4.24
C ILE A 63 3.21 12.40 4.84
N LEU A 64 2.84 11.42 5.67
CA LEU A 64 3.80 10.49 6.28
C LEU A 64 4.53 9.66 5.21
N PHE A 65 3.80 9.17 4.20
CA PHE A 65 4.36 8.43 3.07
C PHE A 65 5.42 9.24 2.32
N ILE A 66 5.13 10.50 1.97
CA ILE A 66 6.06 11.38 1.24
C ILE A 66 7.35 11.57 2.03
N HIS A 67 7.26 11.91 3.31
CA HIS A 67 8.44 12.11 4.17
C HIS A 67 9.30 10.85 4.27
N ASN A 68 8.66 9.70 4.54
CA ASN A 68 9.39 8.43 4.66
C ASN A 68 9.99 8.00 3.32
N LYS A 69 9.27 8.18 2.21
CA LYS A 69 9.75 7.80 0.89
C LYS A 69 10.94 8.66 0.44
N LEU A 70 10.91 9.97 0.70
CA LEU A 70 12.05 10.86 0.46
C LEU A 70 13.23 10.58 1.39
N SER A 71 12.98 10.15 2.64
CA SER A 71 14.04 9.71 3.54
C SER A 71 14.75 8.43 3.05
N ILE A 72 14.06 7.57 2.31
CA ILE A 72 14.65 6.38 1.69
C ILE A 72 15.48 6.79 0.47
N ASN A 73 14.94 7.66 -0.39
CA ASN A 73 15.65 8.21 -1.54
C ASN A 73 15.10 9.61 -1.87
N PRO A 74 15.93 10.67 -1.76
CA PRO A 74 15.50 12.06 -1.97
C PRO A 74 15.18 12.38 -3.44
N ASP A 75 15.58 11.52 -4.38
CA ASP A 75 15.31 11.71 -5.79
C ASP A 75 13.89 11.31 -6.19
N HIS A 76 13.09 10.71 -5.31
CA HIS A 76 11.68 10.42 -5.58
C HIS A 76 10.87 11.71 -5.78
N ARG A 77 9.90 11.70 -6.69
CA ARG A 77 9.07 12.88 -6.99
C ARG A 77 7.58 12.54 -6.93
N PHE A 78 6.76 13.53 -6.56
CA PHE A 78 5.32 13.36 -6.35
C PHE A 78 4.50 14.33 -7.16
N ALA A 79 3.40 13.84 -7.72
CA ALA A 79 2.32 14.62 -8.33
C ALA A 79 0.97 14.14 -7.81
N PHE A 80 -0.07 14.95 -7.99
CA PHE A 80 -1.39 14.69 -7.39
C PHE A 80 -2.51 14.85 -8.40
N ALA A 81 -3.44 13.90 -8.38
CA ALA A 81 -4.69 13.95 -9.12
C ALA A 81 -5.88 13.67 -8.18
N THR A 82 -7.06 14.05 -8.65
CA THR A 82 -8.33 13.73 -8.01
C THR A 82 -9.18 12.90 -8.95
N LEU A 83 -9.99 12.01 -8.40
CA LEU A 83 -11.00 11.26 -9.14
C LEU A 83 -12.38 11.70 -8.68
N SER A 84 -13.14 12.32 -9.58
CA SER A 84 -14.59 12.51 -9.44
C SER A 84 -15.30 11.64 -10.48
N LYS A 85 -15.92 12.23 -11.51
CA LYS A 85 -16.40 11.48 -12.68
C LYS A 85 -15.25 10.90 -13.50
N SER A 86 -14.15 11.66 -13.59
CA SER A 86 -12.91 11.27 -14.24
C SER A 86 -11.73 11.92 -13.51
N ALA A 87 -10.52 11.54 -13.88
CA ALA A 87 -9.30 12.06 -13.27
C ALA A 87 -9.02 13.51 -13.69
N ALA A 88 -8.65 14.35 -12.72
CA ALA A 88 -8.22 15.72 -12.94
C ALA A 88 -6.97 16.02 -12.11
N TRP A 89 -6.04 16.82 -12.66
CA TRP A 89 -4.84 17.24 -11.96
C TRP A 89 -5.18 18.13 -10.76
N LEU A 90 -4.64 17.80 -9.60
CA LEU A 90 -4.53 18.71 -8.46
C LEU A 90 -3.18 19.44 -8.49
N LYS A 91 -2.13 18.71 -8.85
CA LYS A 91 -0.79 19.22 -9.12
C LYS A 91 -0.11 18.33 -10.16
N LYS A 92 0.20 18.90 -11.32
CA LYS A 92 0.81 18.16 -12.43
C LYS A 92 2.32 17.97 -12.28
N ASP A 93 3.02 18.99 -11.79
CA ASP A 93 4.49 18.96 -11.78
C ASP A 93 5.02 18.07 -10.66
N PHE A 94 5.75 17.03 -11.06
CA PHE A 94 6.44 16.12 -10.15
C PHE A 94 7.54 16.85 -9.37
N THR A 95 7.49 16.79 -8.04
CA THR A 95 8.46 17.45 -7.16
C THR A 95 8.98 16.53 -6.06
N SER A 96 10.25 16.68 -5.69
CA SER A 96 10.85 16.08 -4.48
C SER A 96 10.75 16.99 -3.26
N ASP A 97 10.26 18.24 -3.41
CA ASP A 97 10.04 19.13 -2.27
C ASP A 97 8.79 18.71 -1.50
N ALA A 98 9.01 18.12 -0.32
CA ALA A 98 7.96 17.70 0.59
C ALA A 98 7.02 18.86 0.95
N ALA A 99 7.53 20.07 1.18
CA ALA A 99 6.70 21.20 1.59
C ALA A 99 5.71 21.60 0.48
N SER A 100 6.20 21.73 -0.76
CA SER A 100 5.38 21.99 -1.95
C SER A 100 4.38 20.86 -2.24
N ALA A 101 4.79 19.59 -2.07
CA ALA A 101 3.89 18.45 -2.22
C ALA A 101 2.75 18.47 -1.18
N ILE A 102 3.09 18.69 0.09
CA ILE A 102 2.14 18.76 1.21
C ILE A 102 1.20 19.96 1.07
N ALA A 103 1.71 21.11 0.61
CA ALA A 103 0.88 22.28 0.34
C ALA A 103 -0.22 21.98 -0.69
N SER A 104 0.07 21.14 -1.68
CA SER A 104 -0.90 20.76 -2.73
C SER A 104 -2.06 19.92 -2.16
N LEU A 105 -1.79 19.07 -1.16
CA LEU A 105 -2.82 18.27 -0.47
C LEU A 105 -3.83 19.12 0.30
N ARG A 106 -3.52 20.38 0.62
CA ARG A 106 -4.48 21.29 1.27
C ARG A 106 -5.68 21.60 0.38
N GLY A 107 -5.48 21.61 -0.95
CA GLY A 107 -6.55 21.83 -1.93
C GLY A 107 -7.47 20.63 -2.14
N LEU A 108 -7.09 19.45 -1.64
CA LEU A 108 -7.91 18.25 -1.75
C LEU A 108 -9.15 18.39 -0.85
N SER A 109 -10.34 18.26 -1.42
CA SER A 109 -11.61 18.36 -0.70
C SER A 109 -12.61 17.39 -1.30
N ALA A 110 -13.53 16.90 -0.47
CA ALA A 110 -14.63 16.08 -0.96
C ALA A 110 -15.56 16.93 -1.82
N THR A 111 -16.11 16.30 -2.84
CA THR A 111 -17.09 16.83 -3.77
C THR A 111 -18.41 16.08 -3.59
N LYS A 112 -19.46 16.53 -4.28
CA LYS A 112 -20.74 15.80 -4.27
C LYS A 112 -20.55 14.42 -4.90
N SER A 113 -21.35 13.46 -4.43
CA SER A 113 -21.30 12.10 -4.98
C SER A 113 -21.44 12.12 -6.50
N SER A 114 -20.55 11.40 -7.17
CA SER A 114 -20.60 11.24 -8.61
C SER A 114 -20.89 9.79 -8.95
N GLY A 115 -22.03 9.51 -9.55
CA GLY A 115 -22.47 8.16 -9.91
C GLY A 115 -21.65 7.47 -11.02
N ARG A 116 -20.45 7.97 -11.33
CA ARG A 116 -19.51 7.40 -12.31
C ARG A 116 -18.09 7.62 -11.83
N ALA A 117 -17.23 6.63 -12.03
CA ALA A 117 -15.79 6.71 -11.80
C ALA A 117 -15.05 6.16 -13.03
N ASP A 118 -14.61 7.05 -13.93
CA ASP A 118 -13.91 6.66 -15.15
C ASP A 118 -12.39 6.85 -15.02
N LEU A 119 -11.66 5.74 -14.95
CA LEU A 119 -10.21 5.69 -14.82
C LEU A 119 -9.47 5.87 -16.15
N THR A 120 -10.17 5.94 -17.29
CA THR A 120 -9.55 6.06 -18.63
C THR A 120 -8.59 7.23 -18.71
N GLN A 121 -9.01 8.40 -18.21
CA GLN A 121 -8.16 9.59 -18.23
C GLN A 121 -6.95 9.46 -17.30
N LEU A 122 -7.11 8.82 -16.14
CA LEU A 122 -5.99 8.55 -15.22
C LEU A 122 -4.95 7.68 -15.91
N PHE A 123 -5.38 6.63 -16.61
CA PHE A 123 -4.47 5.73 -17.31
C PHE A 123 -3.78 6.40 -18.49
N ARG A 124 -4.49 7.23 -19.27
CA ARG A 124 -3.89 8.02 -20.36
C ARG A 124 -2.79 8.94 -19.84
N VAL A 125 -3.07 9.65 -18.75
CA VAL A 125 -2.11 10.52 -18.08
C VAL A 125 -0.92 9.71 -17.57
N ALA A 126 -1.16 8.63 -16.83
CA ALA A 126 -0.10 7.79 -16.28
C ALA A 126 0.77 7.19 -17.38
N ALA A 127 0.20 6.66 -18.46
CA ALA A 127 0.96 6.13 -19.58
C ALA A 127 1.81 7.20 -20.29
N HIS A 128 1.33 8.43 -20.37
CA HIS A 128 2.09 9.55 -20.91
C HIS A 128 3.27 9.90 -20.01
N GLU A 129 3.02 10.12 -18.72
CA GLU A 129 4.06 10.46 -17.74
C GLU A 129 5.08 9.33 -17.58
N ALA A 130 4.66 8.06 -17.68
CA ALA A 130 5.55 6.92 -17.63
C ALA A 130 6.63 6.93 -18.73
N LYS A 131 6.27 7.36 -19.95
CA LYS A 131 7.23 7.51 -21.04
C LYS A 131 8.25 8.60 -20.74
N ILE A 132 7.80 9.70 -20.14
CA ILE A 132 8.66 10.81 -19.71
C ILE A 132 9.60 10.36 -18.59
N SER A 133 9.08 9.69 -17.55
CA SER A 133 9.87 9.11 -16.47
C SER A 133 10.93 8.15 -17.01
N ARG A 134 10.57 7.26 -17.94
CA ARG A 134 11.50 6.28 -18.53
C ARG A 134 12.63 6.94 -19.31
N ALA A 135 12.34 8.03 -20.04
CA ALA A 135 13.36 8.83 -20.71
C ALA A 135 14.38 9.47 -19.74
N GLN A 136 13.99 9.64 -18.46
CA GLN A 136 14.84 10.13 -17.38
C GLN A 136 15.44 8.99 -16.53
N ASN A 137 15.34 7.73 -16.98
CA ASN A 137 15.75 6.53 -16.24
C ASN A 137 15.03 6.38 -14.88
N ARG A 138 13.72 6.66 -14.88
CA ARG A 138 12.81 6.57 -13.72
C ARG A 138 11.63 5.67 -14.04
N ILE A 139 10.96 5.17 -13.02
CA ILE A 139 9.70 4.43 -13.18
C ILE A 139 8.53 5.29 -12.74
N LEU A 140 7.36 5.10 -13.34
CA LEU A 140 6.12 5.71 -12.86
C LEU A 140 5.32 4.71 -12.04
N ARG A 141 4.86 5.18 -10.89
CA ARG A 141 3.93 4.48 -10.01
C ARG A 141 2.70 5.33 -9.78
N VAL A 142 1.53 4.72 -9.83
CA VAL A 142 0.24 5.33 -9.50
C VAL A 142 -0.27 4.70 -8.21
N ILE A 143 -0.62 5.52 -7.22
CA ILE A 143 -1.33 5.08 -6.02
C ILE A 143 -2.75 5.66 -6.09
N LEU A 144 -3.73 4.80 -6.34
CA LEU A 144 -5.15 5.16 -6.36
C LEU A 144 -5.78 4.90 -4.99
N ILE A 145 -6.41 5.92 -4.44
CA ILE A 145 -7.18 5.81 -3.20
C ILE A 145 -8.66 5.94 -3.57
N TYR A 146 -9.36 4.82 -3.61
CA TYR A 146 -10.75 4.72 -4.07
C TYR A 146 -11.70 4.62 -2.89
N CYS A 147 -12.77 5.43 -2.86
CA CYS A 147 -13.61 5.60 -1.68
C CYS A 147 -15.09 5.18 -1.84
N ARG A 148 -15.53 4.82 -3.04
CA ARG A 148 -16.96 4.55 -3.32
C ARG A 148 -17.30 3.09 -3.18
N SER A 149 -18.34 2.80 -2.41
CA SER A 149 -18.78 1.43 -2.11
C SER A 149 -19.76 0.87 -3.15
N SER A 150 -20.42 1.76 -3.90
CA SER A 150 -21.55 1.44 -4.81
C SER A 150 -21.24 1.67 -6.29
N VAL A 151 -20.12 2.31 -6.61
CA VAL A 151 -19.76 2.69 -7.97
C VAL A 151 -18.58 1.85 -8.42
N ARG A 152 -18.78 1.02 -9.44
CA ARG A 152 -17.68 0.31 -10.09
C ARG A 152 -16.83 1.29 -10.92
N PRO A 153 -15.51 1.33 -10.75
CA PRO A 153 -14.66 2.07 -11.66
C PRO A 153 -14.68 1.41 -13.04
N THR A 154 -14.72 2.23 -14.09
CA THR A 154 -14.69 1.78 -15.49
C THR A 154 -13.47 2.34 -16.19
N HIS A 155 -12.97 1.64 -17.21
CA HIS A 155 -11.93 2.17 -18.08
C HIS A 155 -12.02 1.59 -19.50
N GLU A 156 -11.56 2.37 -20.47
CA GLU A 156 -11.24 1.93 -21.82
C GLU A 156 -9.72 1.94 -22.00
N TRP A 157 -9.07 0.79 -21.80
CA TRP A 157 -7.61 0.66 -21.86
C TRP A 157 -7.16 -0.53 -22.73
N PRO A 158 -6.19 -0.35 -23.64
CA PRO A 158 -5.68 -1.44 -24.47
C PRO A 158 -5.01 -2.56 -23.64
N LEU A 159 -5.30 -3.82 -23.96
CA LEU A 159 -4.82 -5.03 -23.25
C LEU A 159 -3.28 -5.18 -23.16
N LYS A 160 -2.51 -4.50 -24.02
CA LYS A 160 -1.06 -4.71 -24.15
C LYS A 160 -0.20 -3.56 -23.58
N GLN A 161 -0.81 -2.58 -22.91
CA GLN A 161 -0.08 -1.41 -22.41
C GLN A 161 0.08 -1.43 -20.90
N LYS A 162 1.20 -2.00 -20.45
CA LYS A 162 1.66 -1.98 -19.06
C LYS A 162 2.90 -1.08 -18.95
N LEU A 163 2.68 0.21 -18.69
CA LEU A 163 3.73 1.25 -18.74
C LEU A 163 4.07 1.81 -17.36
N PHE A 164 3.24 1.57 -16.36
CA PHE A 164 3.39 2.06 -15.00
C PHE A 164 2.90 0.98 -14.04
N THR A 165 3.16 1.11 -12.74
CA THR A 165 2.58 0.22 -11.73
C THR A 165 1.41 0.90 -11.04
N LEU A 166 0.28 0.21 -10.90
CA LEU A 166 -0.89 0.69 -10.15
C LEU A 166 -0.97 -0.02 -8.79
N ASP A 167 -0.98 0.76 -7.72
CA ASP A 167 -1.43 0.32 -6.41
C ASP A 167 -2.78 0.93 -6.08
N VAL A 168 -3.62 0.17 -5.38
CA VAL A 168 -4.96 0.58 -4.97
C VAL A 168 -5.11 0.45 -3.46
N MET A 169 -5.65 1.49 -2.84
CA MET A 169 -6.23 1.43 -1.50
C MET A 169 -7.72 1.69 -1.61
N TYR A 170 -8.50 0.63 -1.46
CA TYR A 170 -9.95 0.65 -1.51
C TYR A 170 -10.54 0.79 -0.11
N LEU A 171 -11.11 1.96 0.18
CA LEU A 171 -11.71 2.29 1.45
C LEU A 171 -13.21 2.44 1.26
N HIS A 172 -14.02 1.57 1.85
CA HIS A 172 -15.45 1.56 1.59
C HIS A 172 -16.24 1.45 2.89
N ASP A 173 -17.55 1.56 2.76
CA ASP A 173 -18.51 1.25 3.79
C ASP A 173 -18.89 -0.23 3.70
N LYS A 174 -19.42 -0.78 4.79
CA LYS A 174 -19.81 -2.20 4.82
C LYS A 174 -20.89 -2.48 3.78
N PRO A 175 -20.95 -3.73 3.27
CA PRO A 175 -22.03 -4.17 2.41
C PRO A 175 -23.41 -3.85 2.99
N SER A 176 -24.29 -3.31 2.15
CA SER A 176 -25.67 -2.94 2.44
C SER A 176 -26.54 -3.22 1.20
N PRO A 177 -27.87 -3.13 1.28
CA PRO A 177 -28.73 -3.26 0.10
C PRO A 177 -28.44 -2.24 -1.02
N ASP A 178 -27.81 -1.11 -0.68
CA ASP A 178 -27.54 0.00 -1.60
C ASP A 178 -26.12 -0.01 -2.19
N ASN A 179 -25.27 -0.96 -1.79
CA ASN A 179 -23.90 -1.05 -2.27
C ASN A 179 -23.43 -2.51 -2.45
N CYS A 180 -22.41 -2.72 -3.29
CA CYS A 180 -21.76 -4.02 -3.42
C CYS A 180 -20.23 -3.80 -3.46
N PRO A 181 -19.57 -3.73 -2.30
CA PRO A 181 -18.13 -3.50 -2.26
C PRO A 181 -17.32 -4.57 -2.99
N GLN A 182 -17.83 -5.82 -3.06
CA GLN A 182 -17.17 -6.91 -3.78
C GLN A 182 -17.07 -6.60 -5.28
N ASP A 183 -18.16 -6.20 -5.92
CA ASP A 183 -18.18 -5.83 -7.34
C ASP A 183 -17.19 -4.70 -7.66
N VAL A 184 -17.05 -3.74 -6.75
CA VAL A 184 -16.08 -2.65 -6.87
C VAL A 184 -14.66 -3.16 -6.72
N TYR A 185 -14.41 -4.01 -5.71
CA TYR A 185 -13.11 -4.64 -5.49
C TYR A 185 -12.67 -5.43 -6.72
N ASP A 186 -13.53 -6.29 -7.27
CA ASP A 186 -13.22 -7.10 -8.46
C ASP A 186 -12.87 -6.23 -9.67
N SER A 187 -13.58 -5.10 -9.84
CA SER A 187 -13.28 -4.12 -10.89
C SER A 187 -11.92 -3.43 -10.69
N LEU A 188 -11.53 -3.16 -9.44
CA LEU A 188 -10.23 -2.60 -9.10
C LEU A 188 -9.10 -3.62 -9.29
N VAL A 189 -9.33 -4.91 -8.99
CA VAL A 189 -8.39 -6.00 -9.29
C VAL A 189 -8.12 -6.08 -10.79
N ASP A 190 -9.17 -6.13 -11.63
CA ASP A 190 -9.00 -6.12 -13.10
C ASP A 190 -8.18 -4.91 -13.56
N ALA A 191 -8.46 -3.73 -13.01
CA ALA A 191 -7.72 -2.51 -13.34
C ALA A 191 -6.23 -2.62 -13.00
N VAL A 192 -5.89 -3.15 -11.82
CA VAL A 192 -4.49 -3.37 -11.37
C VAL A 192 -3.78 -4.35 -12.29
N GLU A 193 -4.38 -5.50 -12.57
CA GLU A 193 -3.80 -6.54 -13.44
C GLU A 193 -3.59 -6.03 -14.87
N ARG A 194 -4.51 -5.20 -15.36
CA ARG A 194 -4.53 -4.68 -16.73
C ARG A 194 -3.41 -3.70 -17.03
N VAL A 195 -3.06 -2.83 -16.08
CA VAL A 195 -2.15 -1.70 -16.35
C VAL A 195 -0.76 -1.85 -15.76
N SER A 196 -0.57 -2.72 -14.77
CA SER A 196 0.67 -2.73 -13.97
C SER A 196 1.85 -3.42 -14.67
N GLU A 197 2.99 -2.71 -14.81
CA GLU A 197 4.28 -3.22 -15.32
C GLU A 197 4.96 -4.15 -14.31
N TYR A 198 5.09 -3.70 -13.06
CA TYR A 198 5.46 -4.53 -11.91
C TYR A 198 4.22 -4.95 -11.12
N GLU A 199 4.36 -5.94 -10.24
CA GLU A 199 3.31 -6.35 -9.29
C GLU A 199 2.64 -5.13 -8.65
N GLY A 200 1.32 -4.99 -8.83
CA GLY A 200 0.52 -3.94 -8.21
C GLY A 200 -0.19 -4.47 -6.96
N TYR A 201 -0.21 -3.69 -5.88
CA TYR A 201 -0.86 -4.09 -4.64
C TYR A 201 -2.26 -3.49 -4.54
N ILE A 202 -3.21 -4.26 -3.99
CA ILE A 202 -4.56 -3.82 -3.67
C ILE A 202 -4.87 -4.10 -2.19
N PHE A 203 -5.20 -3.05 -1.45
CA PHE A 203 -5.61 -3.14 -0.05
C PHE A 203 -7.05 -2.71 0.11
N GLU A 204 -7.88 -3.55 0.74
CA GLU A 204 -9.30 -3.29 0.98
C GLU A 204 -9.59 -3.08 2.47
N SER A 205 -10.52 -2.17 2.78
CA SER A 205 -11.03 -2.00 4.15
C SER A 205 -12.40 -1.35 4.24
N GLY A 206 -13.33 -2.07 4.86
CA GLY A 206 -14.67 -1.58 5.26
C GLY A 206 -14.81 -1.17 6.74
N GLN A 207 -13.71 -1.08 7.51
CA GLN A 207 -13.77 -1.05 8.99
C GLN A 207 -13.80 0.36 9.60
N GLY A 208 -13.46 1.40 8.81
CA GLY A 208 -13.35 2.78 9.29
C GLY A 208 -12.27 2.99 10.36
N LEU A 209 -11.27 2.12 10.48
CA LEU A 209 -10.19 2.25 11.46
C LEU A 209 -9.02 3.04 10.86
N ALA A 210 -8.43 4.02 11.54
CA ALA A 210 -7.27 4.76 11.01
C ALA A 210 -6.13 3.84 10.55
N ARG A 211 -5.86 2.77 11.30
CA ARG A 211 -4.84 1.75 10.96
C ARG A 211 -5.07 1.10 9.59
N SER A 212 -6.29 1.09 9.05
CA SER A 212 -6.55 0.54 7.72
C SER A 212 -6.06 1.43 6.59
N VAL A 213 -5.70 2.69 6.88
CA VAL A 213 -5.07 3.62 5.93
C VAL A 213 -3.55 3.62 6.14
N PHE A 214 -3.10 3.82 7.39
CA PHE A 214 -1.68 3.95 7.68
C PHE A 214 -0.89 2.66 7.45
N LYS A 215 -1.43 1.48 7.78
CA LYS A 215 -0.69 0.22 7.59
C LYS A 215 -0.45 -0.06 6.09
N PRO A 216 -1.46 -0.04 5.20
CA PRO A 216 -1.23 -0.16 3.76
C PRO A 216 -0.26 0.88 3.21
N MET A 217 -0.42 2.15 3.57
CA MET A 217 0.49 3.22 3.11
C MET A 217 1.95 2.97 3.52
N SER A 218 2.20 2.41 4.72
CA SER A 218 3.54 2.01 5.13
C SER A 218 4.09 0.82 4.32
N ILE A 219 3.25 -0.16 3.97
CA ILE A 219 3.66 -1.29 3.10
C ILE A 219 4.00 -0.77 1.70
N LEU A 220 3.22 0.20 1.21
CA LEU A 220 3.44 0.86 -0.06
C LEU A 220 4.75 1.66 -0.10
N LEU A 221 5.48 1.88 1.00
CA LEU A 221 6.83 2.45 0.94
C LEU A 221 7.80 1.54 0.16
N SER A 222 7.51 0.25 0.10
CA SER A 222 8.28 -0.71 -0.70
C SER A 222 8.35 -0.29 -2.18
N HIS A 223 9.53 -0.45 -2.78
CA HIS A 223 9.78 -0.08 -4.16
C HIS A 223 9.20 -1.14 -5.11
N PRO A 224 8.51 -0.79 -6.21
CA PRO A 224 7.91 -1.77 -7.13
C PRO A 224 8.90 -2.81 -7.70
N GLN A 225 10.14 -2.41 -7.99
CA GLN A 225 11.20 -3.31 -8.46
C GLN A 225 11.81 -4.23 -7.37
N GLN A 226 11.47 -4.03 -6.09
CA GLN A 226 12.09 -4.75 -4.97
C GLN A 226 11.11 -5.55 -4.11
N ARG A 227 9.83 -5.18 -4.09
CA ARG A 227 8.81 -5.86 -3.29
C ARG A 227 8.47 -7.23 -3.89
N CYS A 228 8.09 -8.18 -3.03
CA CYS A 228 7.58 -9.49 -3.44
C CYS A 228 6.14 -9.40 -3.95
N ALA A 229 5.56 -10.53 -4.35
CA ALA A 229 4.12 -10.62 -4.61
C ALA A 229 3.33 -10.26 -3.33
N GLN A 230 2.11 -9.72 -3.48
CA GLN A 230 1.34 -9.32 -2.29
C GLN A 230 1.03 -10.51 -1.38
N ASP A 231 0.80 -11.69 -1.96
CA ASP A 231 0.51 -12.94 -1.23
C ASP A 231 1.70 -13.45 -0.40
N ASP A 232 2.92 -13.00 -0.72
CA ASP A 232 4.16 -13.37 -0.03
C ASP A 232 4.53 -12.38 1.11
N LEU A 233 3.66 -11.40 1.42
CA LEU A 233 3.93 -10.42 2.47
C LEU A 233 3.84 -11.02 3.88
N ASP A 234 4.98 -11.43 4.43
CA ASP A 234 5.11 -11.82 5.83
C ASP A 234 5.57 -10.65 6.70
N ILE A 235 4.62 -9.81 7.16
CA ILE A 235 4.93 -8.71 8.09
C ILE A 235 5.02 -9.27 9.51
N PRO A 236 6.20 -9.21 10.17
CA PRO A 236 6.38 -9.78 11.49
C PRO A 236 5.38 -9.23 12.50
N LYS A 237 4.75 -10.14 13.26
CA LYS A 237 3.85 -9.75 14.36
C LYS A 237 4.66 -9.12 15.49
N SER A 238 4.07 -8.12 16.15
CA SER A 238 4.69 -7.47 17.31
C SER A 238 5.11 -8.50 18.37
N LEU A 239 6.38 -8.46 18.77
CA LEU A 239 6.95 -9.34 19.80
C LEU A 239 6.34 -9.08 21.19
N ALA A 240 5.75 -7.89 21.41
CA ALA A 240 5.16 -7.49 22.68
C ALA A 240 3.89 -8.28 23.08
N LYS A 241 3.36 -9.14 22.19
CA LYS A 241 2.18 -9.99 22.48
C LYS A 241 2.51 -11.44 22.84
N LYS A 242 3.79 -11.82 22.95
CA LYS A 242 4.16 -13.14 23.50
C LYS A 242 4.05 -13.09 25.03
N VAL A 243 2.87 -13.40 25.55
CA VAL A 243 2.74 -13.85 26.95
C VAL A 243 3.48 -15.18 27.06
N PRO A 244 4.34 -15.41 28.08
CA PRO A 244 4.96 -16.71 28.26
C PRO A 244 3.88 -17.76 28.44
N VAL A 245 3.92 -18.82 27.63
CA VAL A 245 3.17 -20.04 27.91
C VAL A 245 3.82 -20.61 29.17
N VAL A 246 3.19 -20.41 30.33
CA VAL A 246 3.55 -21.16 31.53
C VAL A 246 3.11 -22.58 31.25
N GLU A 247 4.06 -23.44 30.88
CA GLU A 247 3.86 -24.88 30.91
C GLU A 247 3.45 -25.25 32.34
N ALA A 248 2.20 -25.63 32.52
CA ALA A 248 1.75 -26.23 33.75
C ALA A 248 2.41 -27.61 33.85
N THR A 249 3.57 -27.66 34.49
CA THR A 249 4.15 -28.91 34.96
C THR A 249 3.27 -29.43 36.09
N SER A 250 2.50 -30.46 35.77
CA SER A 250 1.89 -31.36 36.73
C SER A 250 2.99 -31.93 37.64
N ALA A 251 3.06 -31.45 38.88
CA ALA A 251 3.79 -32.12 39.95
C ALA A 251 2.75 -32.77 40.86
N ASP A 252 2.58 -34.08 40.64
CA ASP A 252 2.03 -35.00 41.62
C ASP A 252 2.96 -35.08 42.86
N ASP A 253 2.39 -35.61 43.93
CA ASP A 253 2.98 -35.98 45.22
C ASP A 253 3.25 -34.87 46.25
N ASN A 254 2.32 -34.77 47.22
CA ASN A 254 2.70 -35.19 48.57
C ASN A 254 1.52 -35.70 49.41
N GLN A 255 1.63 -36.98 49.72
CA GLN A 255 0.85 -37.79 50.64
C GLN A 255 1.38 -37.56 52.07
N ILE A 256 0.55 -37.19 53.05
CA ILE A 256 0.81 -37.43 54.49
C ILE A 256 -0.53 -37.75 55.22
N PRO A 257 -0.57 -38.70 56.19
CA PRO A 257 -1.75 -39.51 56.50
C PRO A 257 -2.55 -39.13 57.76
N GLN A 258 -3.80 -39.62 57.78
CA GLN A 258 -4.73 -40.00 58.87
C GLN A 258 -4.77 -39.23 60.21
N ALA A 259 -5.99 -38.83 60.61
CA ALA A 259 -6.55 -39.17 61.93
C ALA A 259 -8.10 -39.13 61.92
N MET A 260 -8.70 -40.11 62.60
CA MET A 260 -10.14 -40.37 62.78
C MET A 260 -10.88 -39.29 63.59
N SER A 261 -12.17 -39.08 63.29
CA SER A 261 -13.19 -38.94 64.34
C SER A 261 -14.61 -39.27 63.83
N GLN A 262 -15.20 -40.27 64.47
CA GLN A 262 -16.62 -40.67 64.60
C GLN A 262 -17.34 -41.28 63.40
#